data_AF-A0A7Y2E2S0-F1
#
_entry.id   AF-A0A7Y2E2S0-F1
#
_cell.length_a   1.000
_cell.length_b   1.000
_cell.length_c   1.000
_cell.angle_alpha   90.00
_cell.angle_beta   90.00
_cell.angle_gamma   90.00
#
_symmetry.space_group_name_H-M   'P 1'
#
loop_
_entity.id
_entity.type
_entity.pdbx_description
1 polymer ?
#
loop_
_entity_poly.entity_id
_entity_poly.type
_entity_poly.pdbx_seq_one_letter_code
_entity_poly.pdbx_strand_id
1 'polypeptide(L)'
;MRIYTLAVLCMLLPFGIIAQDLPASMTPQEKIEYPNYLLNASKPSSASAITTPPSSPVRTMAEWEELHGVLITWAQFQVMLKDIVKASKEEGKVYIVTNNPSSVVNYLNVYNIDTVNVEFVVTSYNSVWSRDYGPWSAYTNDVDTLITVDWIYNRPRPSDDQIPVTMSNLLGTPLYETTAAPWDLIHTGGNFMTDGMGTGFSSKLLLNENPSKTEAVIDTIMKKFMGIDRYIKMDNLPYDVIHHIDMHMKLLDEETILMGEYPLGISDGPQIEANLQYVLSNFNSAFGTPYKVIRIPMPPDATGRYPSNGGNYWTHTNASFVNKTILVPIYGGPSDTTAIRIFQEALPGYNVVGIDSRPSIPSLGAIHCIMKEIGTDDPLLIVHQSLEDTYDDVNPYNVVAEIKHRSGILNADLYFRTDTAQAYNSVSMTNVGSNDWSAQIPAQVAGKKVDYYITAEANSGKTQVRPIVAPDGYFDFNVLQLTSIDEHLASSEFNVGNIFPNPASAITCIPVSFSDNVQFSLDLYDISGRFIKNIFSNMSGTGDQKYFIDASQLSSGVYSLHYRTDSQSEQSKLVIR
;
A
#
# COMPACT_ATOMS: atom_id res chain seq x y z
N MET A 1 -25.00 -77.26 16.24
CA MET A 1 -26.03 -76.19 16.34
C MET A 1 -25.32 -74.90 16.70
N ARG A 2 -25.22 -74.00 15.71
CA ARG A 2 -24.85 -72.57 15.69
C ARG A 2 -23.76 -72.03 16.65
N ILE A 3 -22.59 -71.81 16.06
CA ILE A 3 -21.57 -70.82 16.49
C ILE A 3 -22.09 -69.44 16.06
N TYR A 4 -22.19 -68.49 17.00
CA TYR A 4 -22.52 -67.09 16.69
C TYR A 4 -21.22 -66.30 16.55
N THR A 5 -20.87 -65.96 15.31
CA THR A 5 -19.81 -65.03 14.99
C THR A 5 -20.32 -63.61 15.25
N LEU A 6 -19.76 -62.94 16.25
CA LEU A 6 -20.06 -61.54 16.55
C LEU A 6 -19.30 -60.66 15.52
N ALA A 7 -19.98 -60.25 14.45
CA ALA A 7 -19.44 -59.28 13.51
C ALA A 7 -19.50 -57.88 14.14
N VAL A 8 -18.35 -57.36 14.56
CA VAL A 8 -18.20 -55.96 14.94
C VAL A 8 -18.20 -55.16 13.63
N LEU A 9 -19.35 -54.55 13.32
CA LEU A 9 -19.49 -53.59 12.24
C LEU A 9 -18.86 -52.27 12.71
N CYS A 10 -17.56 -52.08 12.45
CA CYS A 10 -16.95 -50.74 12.53
C CYS A 10 -17.58 -49.86 11.45
N MET A 11 -18.59 -49.07 11.81
CA MET A 11 -18.96 -47.90 11.03
C MET A 11 -17.81 -46.90 11.13
N LEU A 12 -16.93 -46.92 10.14
CA LEU A 12 -16.08 -45.77 9.82
C LEU A 12 -17.01 -44.66 9.32
N LEU A 13 -17.46 -43.80 10.23
CA LEU A 13 -18.00 -42.50 9.85
C LEU A 13 -16.83 -41.71 9.23
N PRO A 14 -16.93 -41.28 7.97
CA PRO A 14 -15.96 -40.33 7.45
C PRO A 14 -16.16 -39.04 8.24
N PHE A 15 -15.18 -38.66 9.06
CA PHE A 15 -15.05 -37.29 9.54
C PHE A 15 -14.74 -36.41 8.31
N GLY A 16 -15.74 -36.12 7.50
CA GLY A 16 -15.71 -34.94 6.66
C GLY A 16 -15.71 -33.76 7.62
N ILE A 17 -14.54 -33.13 7.82
CA ILE A 17 -14.48 -31.86 8.51
C ILE A 17 -15.25 -30.88 7.63
N ILE A 18 -16.49 -30.60 8.02
CA ILE A 18 -17.33 -29.58 7.40
C ILE A 18 -16.64 -28.24 7.65
N ALA A 19 -16.53 -27.41 6.61
CA ALA A 19 -16.05 -26.03 6.72
C ALA A 19 -16.77 -25.32 7.88
N GLN A 20 -16.02 -24.67 8.77
CA GLN A 20 -16.60 -23.98 9.92
C GLN A 20 -16.76 -22.50 9.58
N ASP A 21 -17.85 -21.90 10.04
CA ASP A 21 -18.11 -20.48 9.95
C ASP A 21 -17.19 -19.70 10.94
N LEU A 22 -15.90 -19.59 10.60
CA LEU A 22 -14.87 -19.04 11.50
C LEU A 22 -14.61 -17.55 11.25
N PRO A 23 -14.58 -16.70 12.30
CA PRO A 23 -14.20 -15.30 12.15
C PRO A 23 -12.69 -15.15 11.83
N ALA A 24 -12.26 -13.97 11.41
CA ALA A 24 -10.84 -13.70 11.14
C ALA A 24 -9.99 -13.80 12.44
N SER A 25 -10.57 -13.46 13.59
CA SER A 25 -9.96 -13.67 14.91
C SER A 25 -10.05 -15.13 15.38
N MET A 26 -9.21 -15.55 16.33
CA MET A 26 -9.41 -16.83 17.02
C MET A 26 -10.68 -16.85 17.88
N THR A 27 -11.48 -17.91 17.76
CA THR A 27 -12.56 -18.25 18.68
C THR A 27 -12.01 -18.64 20.07
N PRO A 28 -12.84 -18.64 21.14
CA PRO A 28 -12.42 -19.12 22.46
C PRO A 28 -11.89 -20.56 22.44
N GLN A 29 -12.46 -21.43 21.59
CA GLN A 29 -12.01 -22.81 21.45
C GLN A 29 -10.64 -22.88 20.75
N GLU A 30 -10.45 -22.13 19.67
CA GLU A 30 -9.17 -22.03 18.97
C GLU A 30 -8.05 -21.56 19.92
N LYS A 31 -8.33 -20.61 20.83
CA LYS A 31 -7.34 -20.18 21.84
C LYS A 31 -6.88 -21.30 22.77
N ILE A 32 -7.75 -22.28 23.06
CA ILE A 32 -7.42 -23.47 23.87
C ILE A 32 -6.56 -24.45 23.05
N GLU A 33 -6.84 -24.57 21.75
CA GLU A 33 -6.16 -25.50 20.84
C GLU A 33 -4.80 -24.96 20.36
N TYR A 34 -4.63 -23.64 20.35
CA TYR A 34 -3.49 -22.95 19.78
C TYR A 34 -2.12 -23.45 20.26
N PRO A 35 -1.88 -23.68 21.58
CA PRO A 35 -0.61 -24.25 22.02
C PRO A 35 -0.29 -25.61 21.42
N ASN A 36 -1.29 -26.49 21.26
CA ASN A 36 -1.11 -27.81 20.66
C ASN A 36 -0.92 -27.72 19.14
N TYR A 37 -1.57 -26.76 18.49
CA TYR A 37 -1.36 -26.50 17.08
C TYR A 37 0.10 -26.07 16.81
N LEU A 38 0.63 -25.12 17.57
CA LEU A 38 2.01 -24.64 17.39
C LEU A 38 3.05 -25.76 17.54
N LEU A 39 2.85 -26.71 18.46
CA LEU A 39 3.72 -27.89 18.58
C LEU A 39 3.77 -28.77 17.33
N ASN A 40 2.71 -28.75 16.51
CA ASN A 40 2.63 -29.51 15.27
C ASN A 40 3.04 -28.69 14.05
N ALA A 41 2.73 -27.40 14.03
CA ALA A 41 3.11 -26.48 12.96
C ALA A 41 4.63 -26.23 12.89
N SER A 42 5.37 -26.49 13.98
CA SER A 42 6.85 -26.47 13.99
C SER A 42 7.51 -27.67 13.27
N LYS A 43 6.83 -28.30 12.31
CA LYS A 43 7.34 -29.43 11.53
C LYS A 43 7.14 -29.13 10.03
N PRO A 44 8.05 -29.58 9.15
CA PRO A 44 7.85 -29.43 7.72
C PRO A 44 6.52 -30.05 7.30
N SER A 45 5.75 -29.34 6.47
CA SER A 45 4.44 -29.80 6.02
C SER A 45 4.53 -31.03 5.10
N SER A 46 5.67 -31.17 4.41
CA SER A 46 5.93 -32.19 3.40
C SER A 46 7.42 -32.53 3.32
N ALA A 47 7.75 -33.67 2.73
CA ALA A 47 9.15 -34.10 2.54
C ALA A 47 9.93 -33.22 1.54
N SER A 48 9.23 -32.47 0.67
CA SER A 48 9.80 -31.57 -0.32
C SER A 48 9.91 -30.11 0.15
N ALA A 49 9.34 -29.77 1.31
CA ALA A 49 9.42 -28.43 1.87
C ALA A 49 10.86 -28.08 2.29
N ILE A 50 11.32 -26.89 1.89
CA ILE A 50 12.65 -26.38 2.21
C ILE A 50 12.52 -25.44 3.41
N THR A 51 13.08 -25.82 4.56
CA THR A 51 12.99 -25.05 5.81
C THR A 51 14.20 -24.17 6.10
N THR A 52 15.17 -24.15 5.18
CA THR A 52 16.28 -23.19 5.18
C THR A 52 16.00 -22.10 4.16
N PRO A 53 16.46 -20.84 4.38
CA PRO A 53 16.24 -19.79 3.42
C PRO A 53 16.79 -20.13 2.02
N PRO A 54 16.22 -19.54 0.95
CA PRO A 54 16.82 -19.59 -0.37
C PRO A 54 18.30 -19.17 -0.34
N SER A 55 19.13 -19.86 -1.12
CA SER A 55 20.56 -19.53 -1.26
C SER A 55 20.81 -18.31 -2.14
N SER A 56 19.89 -18.02 -3.05
CA SER A 56 19.89 -16.84 -3.91
C SER A 56 19.19 -15.66 -3.23
N PRO A 57 19.50 -14.40 -3.61
CA PRO A 57 18.68 -13.25 -3.27
C PRO A 57 17.20 -13.49 -3.58
N VAL A 58 16.33 -12.97 -2.72
CA VAL A 58 14.87 -13.11 -2.83
C VAL A 58 14.26 -11.73 -2.98
N ARG A 59 13.16 -11.63 -3.73
CA ARG A 59 12.30 -10.45 -3.83
C ARG A 59 10.84 -10.87 -3.76
N THR A 60 10.11 -10.48 -2.73
CA THR A 60 8.65 -10.65 -2.70
C THR A 60 8.00 -9.58 -3.57
N MET A 61 7.06 -10.00 -4.42
CA MET A 61 6.33 -9.09 -5.31
C MET A 61 5.37 -8.16 -4.56
N ALA A 62 5.16 -6.97 -5.10
CA ALA A 62 4.05 -6.11 -4.73
C ALA A 62 2.73 -6.59 -5.35
N GLU A 63 1.61 -6.15 -4.79
CA GLU A 63 0.28 -6.61 -5.20
C GLU A 63 -0.18 -6.06 -6.56
N TRP A 64 0.36 -4.92 -6.99
CA TRP A 64 0.07 -4.31 -8.31
C TRP A 64 0.95 -4.84 -9.44
N GLU A 65 1.90 -5.73 -9.14
CA GLU A 65 2.69 -6.39 -10.17
C GLU A 65 1.84 -7.39 -10.98
N GLU A 66 2.41 -7.90 -12.07
CA GLU A 66 1.73 -8.86 -12.92
C GLU A 66 1.37 -10.16 -12.17
N LEU A 67 0.09 -10.47 -12.13
CA LEU A 67 -0.45 -11.66 -11.50
C LEU A 67 -0.78 -12.73 -12.55
N HIS A 68 -0.46 -13.99 -12.26
CA HIS A 68 -1.06 -15.13 -12.94
C HIS A 68 -2.56 -15.20 -12.64
N GLY A 69 -2.93 -14.85 -11.41
CA GLY A 69 -4.30 -14.93 -10.94
C GLY A 69 -4.45 -14.64 -9.45
N VAL A 70 -5.60 -15.03 -8.91
CA VAL A 70 -5.93 -14.91 -7.48
C VAL A 70 -6.48 -16.21 -6.92
N LEU A 71 -6.25 -16.42 -5.63
CA LEU A 71 -6.73 -17.54 -4.85
C LEU A 71 -7.83 -17.09 -3.89
N ILE A 72 -8.97 -17.78 -3.96
CA ILE A 72 -10.07 -17.67 -2.99
C ILE A 72 -10.43 -19.04 -2.45
N THR A 73 -11.06 -19.08 -1.28
CA THR A 73 -11.62 -20.32 -0.72
C THR A 73 -13.13 -20.27 -0.71
N TRP A 74 -13.77 -21.22 -1.39
CA TRP A 74 -15.22 -21.27 -1.53
C TRP A 74 -15.90 -21.81 -0.28
N ALA A 75 -16.06 -20.92 0.70
CA ALA A 75 -16.61 -21.20 2.02
C ALA A 75 -17.77 -20.24 2.34
N GLN A 76 -17.56 -19.35 3.31
CA GLN A 76 -18.50 -18.29 3.72
C GLN A 76 -18.63 -17.20 2.65
N PHE A 77 -19.65 -16.36 2.78
CA PHE A 77 -19.82 -15.14 1.98
C PHE A 77 -19.88 -15.38 0.46
N GLN A 78 -20.52 -16.47 0.03
CA GLN A 78 -20.60 -16.87 -1.40
C GLN A 78 -21.09 -15.76 -2.34
N VAL A 79 -21.92 -14.83 -1.85
CA VAL A 79 -22.34 -13.65 -2.63
C VAL A 79 -21.14 -12.79 -3.00
N MET A 80 -20.24 -12.51 -2.05
CA MET A 80 -19.00 -11.78 -2.26
C MET A 80 -18.04 -12.57 -3.15
N LEU A 81 -17.82 -13.85 -2.83
CA LEU A 81 -16.92 -14.71 -3.60
C LEU A 81 -17.33 -14.79 -5.06
N LYS A 82 -18.63 -14.87 -5.34
CA LYS A 82 -19.18 -14.85 -6.71
C LYS A 82 -18.85 -13.54 -7.44
N ASP A 83 -18.96 -12.38 -6.77
CA ASP A 83 -18.62 -11.09 -7.40
C ASP A 83 -17.10 -10.92 -7.59
N ILE A 84 -16.29 -11.46 -6.67
CA ILE A 84 -14.83 -11.56 -6.84
C ILE A 84 -14.50 -12.43 -8.06
N VAL A 85 -15.05 -13.65 -8.16
CA VAL A 85 -14.84 -14.53 -9.32
C VAL A 85 -15.20 -13.81 -10.62
N LYS A 86 -16.35 -13.13 -10.65
CA LYS A 86 -16.82 -12.41 -11.83
C LYS A 86 -15.85 -11.33 -12.29
N ALA A 87 -15.29 -10.56 -11.36
CA ALA A 87 -14.36 -9.47 -11.69
C ALA A 87 -12.96 -9.99 -12.02
N SER A 88 -12.44 -10.95 -11.24
CA SER A 88 -11.05 -11.41 -11.35
C SER A 88 -10.79 -12.31 -12.55
N LYS A 89 -11.79 -13.08 -13.02
CA LYS A 89 -11.61 -14.02 -14.15
C LYS A 89 -11.33 -13.36 -15.50
N GLU A 90 -11.66 -12.08 -15.62
CA GLU A 90 -11.40 -11.27 -16.82
C GLU A 90 -9.94 -10.81 -16.89
N GLU A 91 -9.24 -10.84 -15.74
CA GLU A 91 -7.89 -10.31 -15.57
C GLU A 91 -6.82 -11.39 -15.46
N GLY A 92 -7.20 -12.60 -15.03
CA GLY A 92 -6.29 -13.72 -14.85
C GLY A 92 -7.02 -14.97 -14.35
N LYS A 93 -6.27 -15.98 -13.88
CA LYS A 93 -6.89 -17.18 -13.31
C LYS A 93 -7.53 -16.89 -11.95
N VAL A 94 -8.61 -17.60 -11.65
CA VAL A 94 -9.19 -17.65 -10.30
C VAL A 94 -9.07 -19.07 -9.78
N TYR A 95 -8.14 -19.27 -8.84
CA TYR A 95 -7.97 -20.52 -8.12
C TYR A 95 -9.01 -20.59 -7.00
N ILE A 96 -9.89 -21.60 -7.05
CA ILE A 96 -10.96 -21.78 -6.07
C ILE A 96 -10.70 -23.03 -5.25
N VAL A 97 -10.31 -22.84 -3.99
CA VAL A 97 -10.24 -23.93 -3.00
C VAL A 97 -11.65 -24.38 -2.65
N THR A 98 -11.96 -25.65 -2.86
CA THR A 98 -13.29 -26.20 -2.55
C THR A 98 -13.24 -27.72 -2.42
N ASN A 99 -14.12 -28.30 -1.61
CA ASN A 99 -14.32 -29.75 -1.54
C ASN A 99 -15.36 -30.26 -2.56
N ASN A 100 -16.09 -29.35 -3.23
CA ASN A 100 -17.18 -29.69 -4.13
C ASN A 100 -17.26 -28.70 -5.31
N PRO A 101 -16.40 -28.86 -6.34
CA PRO A 101 -16.41 -28.02 -7.54
C PRO A 101 -17.77 -27.92 -8.21
N SER A 102 -18.53 -29.02 -8.28
CA SER A 102 -19.86 -29.03 -8.90
C SER A 102 -20.84 -28.08 -8.21
N SER A 103 -20.76 -27.95 -6.88
CA SER A 103 -21.58 -26.97 -6.14
C SER A 103 -21.21 -25.54 -6.49
N VAL A 104 -19.92 -25.24 -6.67
CA VAL A 104 -19.45 -23.92 -7.08
C VAL A 104 -19.94 -23.58 -8.48
N VAL A 105 -19.74 -24.48 -9.44
CA VAL A 105 -20.20 -24.33 -10.82
C VAL A 105 -21.71 -24.07 -10.87
N ASN A 106 -22.50 -24.86 -10.15
CA ASN A 106 -23.96 -24.68 -10.10
C ASN A 106 -24.34 -23.32 -9.52
N TYR A 107 -23.66 -22.85 -8.46
CA TYR A 107 -23.92 -21.55 -7.87
C TYR A 107 -23.60 -20.41 -8.86
N LEU A 108 -22.42 -20.45 -9.50
CA LEU A 108 -22.00 -19.42 -10.47
C LEU A 108 -22.91 -19.39 -11.71
N ASN A 109 -23.36 -20.55 -12.19
CA ASN A 109 -24.28 -20.66 -13.33
C ASN A 109 -25.63 -19.99 -13.08
N VAL A 110 -26.15 -20.00 -11.84
CA VAL A 110 -27.39 -19.28 -11.48
C VAL A 110 -27.27 -17.77 -11.76
N TYR A 111 -26.05 -17.23 -11.70
CA TYR A 111 -25.75 -15.83 -11.99
C TYR A 111 -25.14 -15.60 -13.38
N ASN A 112 -25.20 -16.60 -14.27
CA ASN A 112 -24.59 -16.57 -15.61
C ASN A 112 -23.08 -16.27 -15.61
N ILE A 113 -22.36 -16.77 -14.60
CA ILE A 113 -20.91 -16.69 -14.53
C ILE A 113 -20.35 -18.06 -14.93
N ASP A 114 -19.72 -18.15 -16.09
CA ASP A 114 -19.02 -19.36 -16.51
C ASP A 114 -17.65 -19.49 -15.81
N THR A 115 -17.06 -20.68 -15.88
CA THR A 115 -15.79 -21.03 -15.24
C THR A 115 -14.59 -21.01 -16.18
N VAL A 116 -14.63 -20.26 -17.29
CA VAL A 116 -13.42 -19.92 -18.05
C VAL A 116 -12.45 -19.20 -17.11
N ASN A 117 -11.15 -19.51 -17.21
CA ASN A 117 -10.11 -19.02 -16.31
C ASN A 117 -10.29 -19.38 -14.82
N VAL A 118 -11.21 -20.28 -14.47
CA VAL A 118 -11.35 -20.80 -13.11
C VAL A 118 -10.64 -22.16 -13.00
N GLU A 119 -9.81 -22.31 -11.97
CA GLU A 119 -9.09 -23.54 -11.66
C GLU A 119 -9.46 -24.03 -10.25
N PHE A 120 -10.02 -25.23 -10.14
CA PHE A 120 -10.47 -25.75 -8.85
C PHE A 120 -9.34 -26.47 -8.10
N VAL A 121 -9.11 -26.05 -6.86
CA VAL A 121 -8.13 -26.65 -5.95
C VAL A 121 -8.88 -27.53 -4.95
N VAL A 122 -8.96 -28.83 -5.25
CA VAL A 122 -9.78 -29.76 -4.47
C VAL A 122 -9.00 -30.26 -3.24
N THR A 123 -9.16 -29.56 -2.12
CA THR A 123 -8.51 -29.89 -0.85
C THR A 123 -9.38 -29.46 0.35
N SER A 124 -8.99 -29.89 1.55
CA SER A 124 -9.66 -29.48 2.79
C SER A 124 -9.22 -28.08 3.20
N TYR A 125 -10.11 -27.34 3.86
CA TYR A 125 -9.88 -26.00 4.39
C TYR A 125 -10.71 -25.82 5.67
N ASN A 126 -10.32 -24.89 6.54
CA ASN A 126 -11.06 -24.54 7.75
C ASN A 126 -11.89 -23.27 7.55
N SER A 127 -11.36 -22.25 6.85
CA SER A 127 -11.97 -20.92 6.76
C SER A 127 -11.90 -20.29 5.37
N VAL A 128 -12.40 -19.06 5.23
CA VAL A 128 -12.45 -18.29 3.98
C VAL A 128 -11.25 -17.34 3.80
N TRP A 129 -10.44 -17.16 4.84
CA TRP A 129 -9.47 -16.07 4.98
C TRP A 129 -8.16 -16.31 4.20
N SER A 130 -8.26 -16.57 2.89
CA SER A 130 -7.13 -17.00 2.06
C SER A 130 -5.99 -16.00 1.97
N ARG A 131 -6.22 -14.74 2.32
CA ARG A 131 -5.16 -13.74 2.52
C ARG A 131 -4.15 -14.18 3.57
N ASP A 132 -4.66 -14.70 4.67
CA ASP A 132 -3.89 -14.88 5.89
C ASP A 132 -2.99 -16.11 5.82
N TYR A 133 -3.51 -17.20 5.25
CA TYR A 133 -2.83 -18.49 5.11
C TYR A 133 -2.36 -18.80 3.69
N GLY A 134 -2.70 -17.97 2.70
CA GLY A 134 -2.42 -18.27 1.29
C GLY A 134 -0.93 -18.18 0.95
N PRO A 135 -0.51 -18.80 -0.17
CA PRO A 135 0.91 -18.85 -0.56
C PRO A 135 1.45 -17.45 -0.87
N TRP A 136 2.60 -17.10 -0.29
CA TRP A 136 3.32 -15.89 -0.70
C TRP A 136 4.13 -16.16 -1.96
N SER A 137 3.93 -15.32 -2.97
CA SER A 137 4.73 -15.35 -4.20
C SER A 137 5.98 -14.49 -4.02
N ALA A 138 7.15 -15.09 -4.21
CA ALA A 138 8.42 -14.38 -4.26
C ALA A 138 9.27 -14.89 -5.42
N TYR A 139 10.32 -14.15 -5.76
CA TYR A 139 11.23 -14.48 -6.85
C TYR A 139 12.66 -14.61 -6.36
N THR A 140 13.37 -15.63 -6.82
CA THR A 140 14.84 -15.63 -6.71
C THR A 140 15.44 -14.70 -7.76
N ASN A 141 16.54 -14.03 -7.42
CA ASN A 141 17.26 -13.11 -8.32
C ASN A 141 16.33 -12.12 -9.04
N ASP A 142 15.40 -11.52 -8.28
CA ASP A 142 14.36 -10.56 -8.69
C ASP A 142 13.27 -11.08 -9.65
N VAL A 143 13.63 -11.84 -10.69
CA VAL A 143 12.74 -12.25 -11.80
C VAL A 143 13.03 -13.68 -12.34
N ASP A 144 13.91 -14.44 -11.68
CA ASP A 144 14.46 -15.69 -12.24
C ASP A 144 13.61 -16.93 -11.97
N THR A 145 13.09 -17.12 -10.76
CA THR A 145 12.23 -18.28 -10.47
C THR A 145 11.18 -17.87 -9.45
N LEU A 146 9.90 -18.12 -9.78
CA LEU A 146 8.80 -18.01 -8.84
C LEU A 146 8.95 -19.10 -7.76
N ILE A 147 8.94 -18.67 -6.51
CA ILE A 147 8.96 -19.54 -5.32
C ILE A 147 7.71 -19.27 -4.48
N THR A 148 7.24 -20.31 -3.80
CA THR A 148 6.19 -20.20 -2.78
C THR A 148 6.86 -20.08 -1.43
N VAL A 149 6.49 -19.06 -0.65
CA VAL A 149 6.88 -18.94 0.75
C VAL A 149 5.65 -19.18 1.63
N ASP A 150 5.85 -19.98 2.67
CA ASP A 150 4.84 -20.35 3.65
C ASP A 150 5.29 -20.04 5.08
N TRP A 151 4.35 -19.54 5.88
CA TRP A 151 4.54 -19.18 7.28
C TRP A 151 3.73 -20.09 8.18
N ILE A 152 4.11 -20.20 9.45
CA ILE A 152 3.22 -20.84 10.42
C ILE A 152 1.99 -19.93 10.56
N TYR A 153 0.82 -20.39 10.12
CA TYR A 153 -0.39 -19.59 10.21
C TYR A 153 -0.72 -19.28 11.69
N ASN A 154 -1.00 -18.02 11.99
CA ASN A 154 -1.34 -17.58 13.35
C ASN A 154 -2.75 -17.98 13.84
N ARG A 155 -3.37 -19.00 13.26
CA ARG A 155 -4.63 -19.60 13.74
C ARG A 155 -4.47 -21.13 13.77
N PRO A 156 -5.10 -21.84 14.72
CA PRO A 156 -5.05 -23.30 14.78
C PRO A 156 -5.96 -23.95 13.74
N ARG A 157 -5.73 -23.62 12.47
CA ARG A 157 -6.51 -24.01 11.29
C ARG A 157 -5.60 -24.82 10.36
N PRO A 158 -5.31 -26.09 10.70
CA PRO A 158 -4.28 -26.87 10.01
C PRO A 158 -4.61 -27.23 8.56
N SER A 159 -5.87 -27.16 8.14
CA SER A 159 -6.24 -27.34 6.73
C SER A 159 -6.01 -26.08 5.90
N ASP A 160 -6.21 -24.90 6.50
CA ASP A 160 -5.85 -23.61 5.88
C ASP A 160 -4.33 -23.51 5.72
N ASP A 161 -3.58 -23.88 6.75
CA ASP A 161 -2.10 -23.93 6.81
C ASP A 161 -1.46 -24.95 5.85
N GLN A 162 -2.26 -25.71 5.09
CA GLN A 162 -1.80 -26.67 4.07
C GLN A 162 -2.14 -26.22 2.64
N ILE A 163 -2.85 -25.10 2.49
CA ILE A 163 -3.18 -24.55 1.17
C ILE A 163 -1.93 -24.08 0.42
N PRO A 164 -0.93 -23.41 1.03
CA PRO A 164 0.31 -23.05 0.34
C PRO A 164 1.02 -24.25 -0.28
N VAL A 165 1.08 -25.38 0.44
CA VAL A 165 1.66 -26.64 -0.04
C VAL A 165 0.91 -27.17 -1.26
N THR A 166 -0.43 -27.17 -1.19
CA THR A 166 -1.28 -27.62 -2.29
C THR A 166 -1.08 -26.74 -3.53
N MET A 167 -1.01 -25.42 -3.32
CA MET A 167 -0.78 -24.45 -4.38
C MET A 167 0.62 -24.56 -4.98
N SER A 168 1.66 -24.74 -4.17
CA SER A 168 3.04 -24.90 -4.64
C SER A 168 3.17 -26.13 -5.54
N ASN A 169 2.52 -27.24 -5.18
CA ASN A 169 2.48 -28.44 -6.01
C ASN A 169 1.73 -28.22 -7.33
N LEU A 170 0.61 -27.49 -7.28
CA LEU A 170 -0.17 -27.16 -8.48
C LEU A 170 0.60 -26.26 -9.44
N LEU A 171 1.27 -25.23 -8.91
CA LEU A 171 2.04 -24.25 -9.67
C LEU A 171 3.43 -24.78 -10.08
N GLY A 172 3.90 -25.89 -9.48
CA GLY A 172 5.23 -26.43 -9.73
C GLY A 172 6.36 -25.57 -9.18
N THR A 173 6.10 -24.78 -8.13
CA THR A 173 7.07 -23.85 -7.55
C THR A 173 7.82 -24.47 -6.37
N PRO A 174 9.09 -24.12 -6.13
CA PRO A 174 9.79 -24.50 -4.91
C PRO A 174 9.11 -23.92 -3.66
N LEU A 175 8.85 -24.76 -2.67
CA LEU A 175 8.20 -24.39 -1.40
C LEU A 175 9.25 -24.12 -0.32
N TYR A 176 9.27 -22.90 0.20
CA TYR A 176 10.07 -22.48 1.35
C TYR A 176 9.19 -22.24 2.56
N GLU A 177 9.47 -22.91 3.67
CA GLU A 177 8.66 -22.83 4.88
C GLU A 177 9.45 -22.24 6.05
N THR A 178 8.79 -21.38 6.82
CA THR A 178 9.31 -20.89 8.10
C THR A 178 8.74 -21.73 9.25
N THR A 179 8.85 -23.06 9.16
CA THR A 179 8.32 -24.01 10.16
C THR A 179 9.40 -24.58 11.09
N ALA A 180 10.69 -24.45 10.76
CA ALA A 180 11.78 -25.04 11.54
C ALA A 180 12.75 -24.00 12.11
N ALA A 181 13.19 -24.23 13.35
CA ALA A 181 14.20 -23.39 14.00
C ALA A 181 15.54 -23.40 13.23
N PRO A 182 16.26 -22.26 13.17
CA PRO A 182 15.97 -20.98 13.82
C PRO A 182 15.03 -20.05 13.03
N TRP A 183 14.48 -20.53 11.92
CA TRP A 183 13.72 -19.76 10.93
C TRP A 183 12.20 -19.82 11.14
N ASP A 184 11.74 -20.51 12.18
CA ASP A 184 10.31 -20.66 12.49
C ASP A 184 9.66 -19.28 12.64
N LEU A 185 8.57 -18.97 11.95
CA LEU A 185 7.92 -17.66 12.06
C LEU A 185 6.40 -17.81 12.01
N ILE A 186 5.75 -17.34 13.06
CA ILE A 186 4.29 -17.21 13.10
C ILE A 186 3.93 -15.89 12.43
N HIS A 187 3.11 -15.93 11.39
CA HIS A 187 2.69 -14.71 10.71
C HIS A 187 1.36 -14.93 9.98
N THR A 188 0.87 -13.87 9.34
CA THR A 188 -0.42 -13.83 8.66
C THR A 188 -0.40 -12.79 7.57
N GLY A 189 -0.99 -13.13 6.42
CA GLY A 189 -0.87 -12.26 5.27
C GLY A 189 -1.62 -10.93 5.33
N GLY A 190 -2.72 -10.81 6.09
CA GLY A 190 -3.38 -9.51 6.27
C GLY A 190 -2.54 -8.50 7.06
N ASN A 191 -1.55 -8.99 7.82
CA ASN A 191 -0.61 -8.15 8.57
C ASN A 191 0.74 -7.96 7.84
N PHE A 192 0.79 -8.15 6.52
CA PHE A 192 1.98 -7.89 5.72
C PHE A 192 1.66 -7.28 4.36
N MET A 193 2.41 -6.24 4.01
CA MET A 193 2.43 -5.63 2.67
C MET A 193 3.87 -5.29 2.30
N THR A 194 4.20 -5.31 1.01
CA THR A 194 5.52 -4.97 0.49
C THR A 194 5.41 -4.02 -0.69
N ASP A 195 6.40 -3.16 -0.86
CA ASP A 195 6.54 -2.27 -2.03
C ASP A 195 7.13 -2.97 -3.27
N GLY A 196 7.47 -4.25 -3.16
CA GLY A 196 8.13 -5.02 -4.23
C GLY A 196 9.62 -4.70 -4.41
N MET A 197 10.13 -3.74 -3.63
CA MET A 197 11.45 -3.11 -3.72
C MET A 197 12.23 -3.24 -2.39
N GLY A 198 11.85 -4.20 -1.55
CA GLY A 198 12.55 -4.55 -0.32
C GLY A 198 12.08 -3.83 0.95
N THR A 199 10.99 -3.05 0.89
CA THR A 199 10.32 -2.52 2.10
C THR A 199 9.07 -3.31 2.42
N GLY A 200 8.98 -3.81 3.65
CA GLY A 200 7.79 -4.46 4.18
C GLY A 200 7.12 -3.60 5.26
N PHE A 201 5.82 -3.82 5.45
CA PHE A 201 5.01 -3.19 6.50
C PHE A 201 4.24 -4.24 7.29
N SER A 202 4.11 -4.04 8.60
CA SER A 202 3.23 -4.83 9.47
C SER A 202 2.86 -4.04 10.73
N SER A 203 1.89 -4.53 11.48
CA SER A 203 1.72 -4.10 12.88
C SER A 203 2.65 -4.92 13.79
N LYS A 204 2.85 -4.42 15.01
CA LYS A 204 3.59 -5.13 16.06
C LYS A 204 2.90 -6.40 16.57
N LEU A 205 1.74 -6.78 16.04
CA LEU A 205 1.16 -8.13 16.23
C LEU A 205 2.21 -9.21 15.93
N LEU A 206 3.00 -9.03 14.88
CA LEU A 206 4.08 -9.94 14.51
C LEU A 206 5.05 -10.20 15.68
N LEU A 207 5.41 -9.16 16.43
CA LEU A 207 6.30 -9.28 17.58
C LEU A 207 5.60 -9.97 18.75
N ASN A 208 4.32 -9.64 18.98
CA ASN A 208 3.51 -10.20 20.05
C ASN A 208 3.27 -11.71 19.87
N GLU A 209 3.12 -12.17 18.62
CA GLU A 209 2.92 -13.59 18.28
C GLU A 209 4.23 -14.39 18.25
N ASN A 210 5.40 -13.73 18.21
CA ASN A 210 6.72 -14.36 18.24
C ASN A 210 7.57 -13.93 19.45
N PRO A 211 7.08 -14.08 20.70
CA PRO A 211 7.75 -13.54 21.90
C PRO A 211 9.10 -14.19 22.21
N SER A 212 9.42 -15.33 21.58
CA SER A 212 10.71 -16.00 21.69
C SER A 212 11.80 -15.39 20.80
N LYS A 213 11.45 -14.44 19.93
CA LYS A 213 12.36 -13.81 18.97
C LYS A 213 12.48 -12.31 19.22
N THR A 214 13.68 -11.80 19.00
CA THR A 214 13.89 -10.35 18.95
C THR A 214 13.45 -9.81 17.60
N GLU A 215 13.13 -8.52 17.53
CA GLU A 215 12.78 -7.86 16.27
C GLU A 215 13.88 -8.03 15.20
N ALA A 216 15.16 -7.90 15.57
CA ALA A 216 16.28 -8.11 14.65
C ALA A 216 16.35 -9.54 14.07
N VAL A 217 15.92 -10.55 14.83
CA VAL A 217 15.83 -11.93 14.33
C VAL A 217 14.69 -12.05 13.33
N ILE A 218 13.53 -11.46 13.62
CA ILE A 218 12.39 -11.44 12.70
C ILE A 218 12.76 -10.71 11.40
N ASP A 219 13.43 -9.57 11.48
CA ASP A 219 13.93 -8.83 10.32
C ASP A 219 14.90 -9.67 9.49
N THR A 220 15.76 -10.45 10.15
CA THR A 220 16.66 -11.38 9.46
C THR A 220 15.90 -12.48 8.74
N ILE A 221 14.86 -13.06 9.36
CA ILE A 221 14.01 -14.07 8.72
C ILE A 221 13.33 -13.48 7.48
N MET A 222 12.69 -12.31 7.62
CA MET A 222 11.98 -11.65 6.52
C MET A 222 12.91 -11.20 5.40
N LYS A 223 14.12 -10.74 5.71
CA LYS A 223 15.15 -10.47 4.70
C LYS A 223 15.51 -11.74 3.92
N LYS A 224 15.68 -12.86 4.62
CA LYS A 224 16.18 -14.11 4.04
C LYS A 224 15.13 -14.87 3.23
N PHE A 225 13.87 -14.88 3.68
CA PHE A 225 12.78 -15.59 3.01
C PHE A 225 11.94 -14.72 2.09
N MET A 226 11.88 -13.41 2.33
CA MET A 226 10.98 -12.49 1.62
C MET A 226 11.72 -11.33 0.93
N GLY A 227 13.05 -11.22 1.08
CA GLY A 227 13.80 -10.12 0.46
C GLY A 227 13.55 -8.75 1.07
N ILE A 228 13.04 -8.69 2.31
CA ILE A 228 12.72 -7.43 2.97
C ILE A 228 13.95 -6.87 3.70
N ASP A 229 14.55 -5.83 3.12
CA ASP A 229 15.69 -5.12 3.69
C ASP A 229 15.28 -4.14 4.77
N ARG A 230 14.11 -3.50 4.62
CA ARG A 230 13.56 -2.54 5.56
C ARG A 230 12.17 -3.01 5.99
N TYR A 231 12.03 -3.44 7.24
CA TYR A 231 10.75 -3.91 7.76
C TYR A 231 10.12 -2.94 8.77
N ILE A 232 9.20 -2.11 8.29
CA ILE A 232 8.50 -1.08 9.07
C ILE A 232 7.37 -1.73 9.88
N LYS A 233 7.36 -1.48 11.20
CA LYS A 233 6.38 -2.05 12.12
C LYS A 233 5.66 -0.93 12.87
N MET A 234 4.34 -0.90 12.78
CA MET A 234 3.48 0.11 13.41
C MET A 234 2.87 -0.41 14.70
N ASP A 235 2.54 0.48 15.64
CA ASP A 235 1.86 0.06 16.86
C ASP A 235 0.47 -0.49 16.54
N ASN A 236 0.05 -1.49 17.32
CA ASN A 236 -1.26 -2.10 17.17
C ASN A 236 -2.36 -1.06 17.44
N LEU A 237 -3.44 -1.15 16.68
CA LEU A 237 -4.61 -0.31 16.91
C LEU A 237 -5.33 -0.76 18.21
N PRO A 238 -5.71 0.17 19.11
CA PRO A 238 -6.34 -0.14 20.39
C PRO A 238 -7.64 -0.95 20.33
N TYR A 239 -8.48 -0.69 19.33
CA TYR A 239 -9.83 -1.27 19.26
C TYR A 239 -9.95 -2.36 18.19
N ASP A 240 -9.09 -2.38 17.18
CA ASP A 240 -9.01 -3.49 16.22
C ASP A 240 -8.51 -4.72 16.97
N VAL A 241 -9.23 -5.84 16.84
CA VAL A 241 -8.94 -7.07 17.60
C VAL A 241 -8.14 -8.08 16.80
N ILE A 242 -7.97 -7.88 15.49
CA ILE A 242 -7.07 -8.69 14.66
C ILE A 242 -5.71 -8.00 14.46
N HIS A 243 -5.65 -6.67 14.58
CA HIS A 243 -4.43 -5.85 14.46
C HIS A 243 -3.74 -5.96 13.09
N HIS A 244 -4.49 -6.18 12.01
CA HIS A 244 -3.93 -6.31 10.66
C HIS A 244 -3.80 -4.92 10.00
N ILE A 245 -2.71 -4.71 9.26
CA ILE A 245 -2.48 -3.43 8.57
C ILE A 245 -3.43 -3.20 7.40
N ASP A 246 -3.90 -4.27 6.75
CA ASP A 246 -4.83 -4.17 5.62
C ASP A 246 -6.22 -3.61 5.98
N MET A 247 -6.52 -3.50 7.27
CA MET A 247 -7.74 -2.88 7.77
C MET A 247 -7.67 -1.35 7.79
N HIS A 248 -6.50 -0.75 7.67
CA HIS A 248 -6.32 0.71 7.76
C HIS A 248 -5.26 1.31 6.81
N MET A 249 -4.52 0.48 6.07
CA MET A 249 -3.48 0.89 5.14
C MET A 249 -3.53 0.03 3.87
N LYS A 250 -3.18 0.62 2.72
CA LYS A 250 -2.91 -0.08 1.46
C LYS A 250 -1.77 0.62 0.71
N LEU A 251 -0.83 -0.12 0.16
CA LEU A 251 0.13 0.42 -0.81
C LEU A 251 -0.52 0.42 -2.20
N LEU A 252 -0.42 1.53 -2.92
CA LEU A 252 -0.98 1.67 -4.28
C LEU A 252 0.09 1.55 -5.37
N ASP A 253 1.32 1.92 -5.04
CA ASP A 253 2.53 1.79 -5.83
C ASP A 253 3.76 1.81 -4.88
N GLU A 254 4.97 1.92 -5.44
CA GLU A 254 6.23 1.88 -4.71
C GLU A 254 6.43 3.07 -3.72
N GLU A 255 5.65 4.15 -3.84
CA GLU A 255 5.79 5.37 -3.03
C GLU A 255 4.48 5.95 -2.46
N THR A 256 3.33 5.37 -2.76
CA THR A 256 2.01 5.89 -2.38
C THR A 256 1.30 4.99 -1.36
N ILE A 257 1.01 5.58 -0.21
CA ILE A 257 0.25 4.96 0.89
C ILE A 257 -1.19 5.50 0.88
N LEU A 258 -2.17 4.61 0.74
CA LEU A 258 -3.57 4.88 1.07
C LEU A 258 -3.81 4.58 2.55
N MET A 259 -4.19 5.60 3.33
CA MET A 259 -4.40 5.49 4.77
C MET A 259 -5.85 5.81 5.15
N GLY A 260 -6.46 4.93 5.95
CA GLY A 260 -7.80 5.14 6.51
C GLY A 260 -7.85 6.39 7.39
N GLU A 261 -8.94 7.15 7.29
CA GLU A 261 -9.16 8.37 8.06
C GLU A 261 -10.51 8.32 8.79
N TYR A 262 -10.46 8.27 10.12
CA TYR A 262 -11.62 8.51 10.96
C TYR A 262 -11.80 10.00 11.24
N PRO A 263 -13.02 10.43 11.62
CA PRO A 263 -13.21 11.76 12.21
C PRO A 263 -12.27 11.99 13.41
N LEU A 264 -11.89 13.25 13.62
CA LEU A 264 -10.93 13.63 14.65
C LEU A 264 -11.30 13.07 16.04
N GLY A 265 -10.38 12.31 16.65
CA GLY A 265 -10.53 11.76 18.00
C GLY A 265 -11.47 10.55 18.11
N ILE A 266 -11.97 10.02 17.01
CA ILE A 266 -12.91 8.90 16.98
C ILE A 266 -12.19 7.59 16.64
N SER A 267 -12.64 6.48 17.27
CA SER A 267 -12.10 5.13 17.03
C SER A 267 -10.58 5.09 17.17
N ASP A 268 -9.91 4.27 16.37
CA ASP A 268 -8.46 4.17 16.26
C ASP A 268 -7.83 5.31 15.45
N GLY A 269 -8.60 6.33 15.04
CA GLY A 269 -8.11 7.50 14.29
C GLY A 269 -6.83 8.14 14.85
N PRO A 270 -6.76 8.42 16.17
CA PRO A 270 -5.54 8.95 16.78
C PRO A 270 -4.31 8.03 16.62
N GLN A 271 -4.48 6.71 16.74
CA GLN A 271 -3.37 5.76 16.60
C GLN A 271 -2.96 5.58 15.14
N ILE A 272 -3.93 5.55 14.21
CA ILE A 272 -3.69 5.55 12.76
C ILE A 272 -2.84 6.79 12.37
N GLU A 273 -3.20 7.97 12.86
CA GLU A 273 -2.43 9.18 12.59
C GLU A 273 -1.02 9.11 13.21
N ALA A 274 -0.89 8.63 14.44
CA ALA A 274 0.42 8.45 15.08
C ALA A 274 1.31 7.46 14.29
N ASN A 275 0.73 6.35 13.82
CA ASN A 275 1.42 5.37 12.99
C ASN A 275 1.86 5.97 11.64
N LEU A 276 0.98 6.75 10.98
CA LEU A 276 1.31 7.45 9.75
C LEU A 276 2.46 8.44 9.95
N GLN A 277 2.39 9.28 11.00
CA GLN A 277 3.46 10.23 11.32
C GLN A 277 4.78 9.55 11.66
N TYR A 278 4.73 8.40 12.33
CA TYR A 278 5.91 7.56 12.55
C TYR A 278 6.52 7.12 11.22
N VAL A 279 5.72 6.68 10.25
CA VAL A 279 6.24 6.30 8.92
C VAL A 279 6.89 7.51 8.23
N LEU A 280 6.16 8.62 8.11
CA LEU A 280 6.61 9.81 7.37
C LEU A 280 7.81 10.51 8.00
N SER A 281 7.98 10.44 9.32
CA SER A 281 9.10 11.09 10.02
C SER A 281 10.39 10.29 9.99
N ASN A 282 10.32 8.98 9.68
CA ASN A 282 11.47 8.07 9.82
C ASN A 282 11.88 7.40 8.51
N PHE A 283 11.01 7.36 7.49
CA PHE A 283 11.25 6.59 6.28
C PHE A 283 10.82 7.34 5.02
N ASN A 284 11.64 7.17 3.98
CA ASN A 284 11.31 7.53 2.59
C ASN A 284 10.77 6.30 1.84
N SER A 285 10.18 6.51 0.66
CA SER A 285 9.77 5.47 -0.29
C SER A 285 10.93 4.59 -0.77
N ALA A 286 10.63 3.58 -1.60
CA ALA A 286 11.64 2.79 -2.28
C ALA A 286 12.60 3.63 -3.13
N PHE A 287 12.11 4.76 -3.65
CA PHE A 287 12.88 5.69 -4.49
C PHE A 287 13.71 6.70 -3.69
N GLY A 288 13.63 6.67 -2.36
CA GLY A 288 14.37 7.60 -1.50
C GLY A 288 13.72 8.99 -1.37
N THR A 289 12.54 9.21 -1.96
CA THR A 289 11.69 10.39 -1.78
C THR A 289 10.69 10.19 -0.63
N PRO A 290 10.10 11.23 -0.04
CA PRO A 290 9.02 11.05 0.95
C PRO A 290 7.83 10.26 0.38
N TYR A 291 7.16 9.44 1.20
CA TYR A 291 5.93 8.75 0.79
C TYR A 291 4.83 9.75 0.43
N LYS A 292 4.14 9.49 -0.69
CA LYS A 292 2.87 10.13 -1.05
C LYS A 292 1.76 9.51 -0.19
N VAL A 293 0.85 10.33 0.33
CA VAL A 293 -0.24 9.85 1.20
C VAL A 293 -1.58 10.27 0.66
N ILE A 294 -2.45 9.28 0.45
CA ILE A 294 -3.84 9.47 0.08
C ILE A 294 -4.70 9.07 1.27
N ARG A 295 -5.60 9.96 1.71
CA ARG A 295 -6.52 9.68 2.82
C ARG A 295 -7.83 9.13 2.29
N ILE A 296 -8.33 8.06 2.90
CA ILE A 296 -9.63 7.48 2.56
C ILE A 296 -10.55 7.47 3.79
N PRO A 297 -11.74 8.11 3.73
CA PRO A 297 -12.65 8.15 4.86
C PRO A 297 -13.07 6.75 5.29
N MET A 298 -12.92 6.44 6.57
CA MET A 298 -13.43 5.21 7.17
C MET A 298 -14.95 5.36 7.36
N PRO A 299 -15.77 4.45 6.80
CA PRO A 299 -17.22 4.53 6.93
C PRO A 299 -17.70 4.19 8.36
N PRO A 300 -18.74 4.87 8.88
CA PRO A 300 -19.45 4.40 10.06
C PRO A 300 -20.32 3.19 9.70
N ASP A 301 -20.72 2.42 10.71
CA ASP A 301 -21.70 1.33 10.53
C ASP A 301 -23.08 1.87 10.11
N ALA A 302 -24.02 0.95 9.81
CA ALA A 302 -25.39 1.29 9.41
C ALA A 302 -26.18 2.14 10.45
N THR A 303 -25.69 2.25 11.69
CA THR A 303 -26.26 3.07 12.76
C THR A 303 -25.52 4.39 12.98
N GLY A 304 -24.52 4.69 12.15
CA GLY A 304 -23.70 5.91 12.26
C GLY A 304 -22.60 5.82 13.32
N ARG A 305 -22.24 4.62 13.79
CA ARG A 305 -21.23 4.42 14.84
C ARG A 305 -19.91 3.91 14.28
N TYR A 306 -18.84 4.26 14.98
CA TYR A 306 -17.49 3.77 14.72
C TYR A 306 -17.06 2.78 15.80
N PRO A 307 -16.17 1.82 15.50
CA PRO A 307 -15.71 0.86 16.51
C PRO A 307 -15.00 1.59 17.66
N SER A 308 -15.16 1.08 18.87
CA SER A 308 -14.59 1.66 20.10
C SER A 308 -14.16 0.63 21.14
N ASN A 309 -14.40 -0.66 20.89
CA ASN A 309 -13.94 -1.76 21.73
C ASN A 309 -14.19 -3.10 21.01
N GLY A 310 -13.47 -3.35 19.92
CA GLY A 310 -13.84 -4.40 18.96
C GLY A 310 -15.16 -4.07 18.25
N GLY A 311 -15.34 -4.59 17.05
CA GLY A 311 -16.56 -4.37 16.27
C GLY A 311 -16.31 -4.38 14.77
N ASN A 312 -17.28 -3.90 14.01
CA ASN A 312 -17.18 -3.91 12.56
C ASN A 312 -16.27 -2.76 12.10
N TYR A 313 -15.07 -3.10 11.66
CA TYR A 313 -14.11 -2.17 11.07
C TYR A 313 -14.45 -1.92 9.61
N TRP A 314 -15.59 -1.28 9.33
CA TRP A 314 -15.92 -0.93 7.96
C TRP A 314 -14.79 -0.04 7.40
N THR A 315 -14.21 -0.48 6.29
CA THR A 315 -12.97 0.08 5.76
C THR A 315 -12.95 -0.04 4.24
N HIS A 316 -12.42 0.98 3.57
CA HIS A 316 -12.18 0.95 2.14
C HIS A 316 -10.74 0.57 1.78
N THR A 317 -9.83 0.50 2.78
CA THR A 317 -8.42 0.15 2.55
C THR A 317 -8.22 -1.34 2.29
N ASN A 318 -9.16 -2.19 2.72
CA ASN A 318 -9.15 -3.64 2.50
C ASN A 318 -9.54 -4.02 1.06
N ALA A 319 -9.09 -3.20 0.11
CA ALA A 319 -9.17 -3.39 -1.32
C ALA A 319 -8.05 -4.32 -1.81
N SER A 320 -8.18 -4.87 -3.01
CA SER A 320 -7.16 -5.77 -3.56
C SER A 320 -7.04 -5.69 -5.08
N PHE A 321 -5.80 -5.74 -5.55
CA PHE A 321 -5.45 -5.67 -6.96
C PHE A 321 -5.63 -7.02 -7.65
N VAL A 322 -6.08 -6.96 -8.90
CA VAL A 322 -6.10 -8.07 -9.84
C VAL A 322 -5.73 -7.53 -11.22
N ASN A 323 -4.44 -7.52 -11.55
CA ASN A 323 -3.90 -6.90 -12.76
C ASN A 323 -4.47 -5.50 -13.02
N LYS A 324 -5.35 -5.31 -14.02
CA LYS A 324 -5.89 -3.99 -14.40
C LYS A 324 -7.13 -3.58 -13.60
N THR A 325 -7.56 -4.40 -12.65
CA THR A 325 -8.74 -4.17 -11.81
C THR A 325 -8.35 -4.02 -10.35
N ILE A 326 -9.02 -3.13 -9.62
CA ILE A 326 -8.97 -3.07 -8.15
C ILE A 326 -10.35 -3.29 -7.57
N LEU A 327 -10.46 -4.27 -6.66
CA LEU A 327 -11.70 -4.61 -5.96
C LEU A 327 -11.77 -3.84 -4.65
N VAL A 328 -12.79 -3.02 -4.48
CA VAL A 328 -12.94 -2.10 -3.34
C VAL A 328 -14.15 -2.52 -2.49
N PRO A 329 -14.00 -2.71 -1.17
CA PRO A 329 -15.14 -3.04 -0.31
C PRO A 329 -16.10 -1.85 -0.23
N ILE A 330 -17.39 -2.12 -0.43
CA ILE A 330 -18.48 -1.13 -0.30
C ILE A 330 -19.54 -1.62 0.68
N TYR A 331 -20.31 -0.69 1.27
CA TYR A 331 -21.24 -0.99 2.37
C TYR A 331 -22.66 -0.46 2.17
N GLY A 332 -22.99 0.06 0.99
CA GLY A 332 -24.28 0.67 0.65
C GLY A 332 -24.49 2.06 1.25
N GLY A 333 -23.41 2.76 1.60
CA GLY A 333 -23.44 4.08 2.26
C GLY A 333 -22.85 5.22 1.41
N PRO A 334 -23.07 6.50 1.78
CA PRO A 334 -22.55 7.65 1.03
C PRO A 334 -21.01 7.72 0.94
N SER A 335 -20.29 7.08 1.86
CA SER A 335 -18.83 6.97 1.83
C SER A 335 -18.33 6.15 0.63
N ASP A 336 -19.12 5.18 0.14
CA ASP A 336 -18.71 4.29 -0.93
C ASP A 336 -18.40 5.07 -2.22
N THR A 337 -19.23 6.05 -2.58
CA THR A 337 -19.00 6.87 -3.77
C THR A 337 -17.76 7.73 -3.65
N THR A 338 -17.45 8.19 -2.43
CA THR A 338 -16.23 8.95 -2.14
C THR A 338 -15.00 8.04 -2.25
N ALA A 339 -15.07 6.84 -1.68
CA ALA A 339 -14.00 5.85 -1.74
C ALA A 339 -13.70 5.43 -3.19
N ILE A 340 -14.72 5.09 -3.97
CA ILE A 340 -14.56 4.72 -5.38
C ILE A 340 -13.91 5.86 -6.17
N ARG A 341 -14.34 7.11 -5.96
CA ARG A 341 -13.72 8.27 -6.61
C ARG A 341 -12.25 8.42 -6.24
N ILE A 342 -11.90 8.29 -4.95
CA ILE A 342 -10.50 8.35 -4.49
C ILE A 342 -9.65 7.28 -5.18
N PHE A 343 -10.14 6.04 -5.27
CA PHE A 343 -9.43 4.99 -6.01
C PHE A 343 -9.30 5.29 -7.50
N GLN A 344 -10.33 5.84 -8.15
CA GLN A 344 -10.28 6.22 -9.57
C GLN A 344 -9.27 7.36 -9.83
N GLU A 345 -9.19 8.33 -8.93
CA GLU A 345 -8.23 9.44 -8.99
C GLU A 345 -6.80 8.96 -8.71
N ALA A 346 -6.63 8.04 -7.75
CA ALA A 346 -5.33 7.51 -7.34
C ALA A 346 -4.78 6.44 -8.29
N LEU A 347 -5.64 5.73 -9.02
CA LEU A 347 -5.29 4.65 -9.94
C LEU A 347 -5.92 4.88 -11.33
N PRO A 348 -5.51 5.93 -12.07
CA PRO A 348 -6.07 6.21 -13.39
C PRO A 348 -5.93 5.02 -14.34
N GLY A 349 -7.01 4.70 -15.06
CA GLY A 349 -7.06 3.57 -16.00
C GLY A 349 -7.38 2.22 -15.38
N TYR A 350 -7.29 2.05 -14.06
CA TYR A 350 -7.76 0.84 -13.40
C TYR A 350 -9.28 0.74 -13.43
N ASN A 351 -9.77 -0.48 -13.65
CA ASN A 351 -11.18 -0.80 -13.45
C ASN A 351 -11.46 -0.93 -11.94
N VAL A 352 -12.14 0.07 -11.37
CA VAL A 352 -12.48 0.09 -9.93
C VAL A 352 -13.85 -0.58 -9.73
N VAL A 353 -13.86 -1.74 -9.08
CA VAL A 353 -15.07 -2.56 -8.88
C VAL A 353 -15.43 -2.62 -7.39
N GLY A 354 -16.60 -2.09 -7.04
CA GLY A 354 -17.13 -2.20 -5.68
C GLY A 354 -17.71 -3.59 -5.39
N ILE A 355 -17.30 -4.23 -4.29
CA ILE A 355 -17.88 -5.51 -3.81
C ILE A 355 -18.53 -5.29 -2.44
N ASP A 356 -19.82 -5.65 -2.34
CA ASP A 356 -20.59 -5.51 -1.09
C ASP A 356 -20.00 -6.37 0.02
N SER A 357 -19.33 -5.73 0.97
CA SER A 357 -18.60 -6.38 2.05
C SER A 357 -19.35 -6.37 3.39
N ARG A 358 -20.63 -5.95 3.39
CA ARG A 358 -21.50 -6.08 4.57
C ARG A 358 -21.63 -7.51 5.09
N PRO A 359 -21.63 -8.57 4.26
CA PRO A 359 -21.74 -9.95 4.76
C PRO A 359 -20.54 -10.40 5.60
N SER A 360 -19.31 -10.02 5.21
CA SER A 360 -18.09 -10.52 5.87
C SER A 360 -17.62 -9.64 7.03
N ILE A 361 -17.91 -8.33 6.99
CA ILE A 361 -17.35 -7.39 7.95
C ILE A 361 -17.70 -7.65 9.44
N PRO A 362 -18.85 -8.26 9.81
CA PRO A 362 -19.09 -8.70 11.17
C PRO A 362 -18.14 -9.81 11.64
N SER A 363 -17.53 -10.53 10.72
CA SER A 363 -16.47 -11.51 10.97
C SER A 363 -15.06 -10.92 10.92
N LEU A 364 -14.96 -9.59 10.96
CA LEU A 364 -13.73 -8.79 11.10
C LEU A 364 -12.82 -8.76 9.84
N GLY A 365 -13.37 -8.99 8.65
CA GLY A 365 -12.61 -8.85 7.40
C GLY A 365 -13.48 -8.49 6.21
N ALA A 366 -12.84 -8.03 5.13
CA ALA A 366 -13.49 -7.68 3.86
C ALA A 366 -12.81 -8.39 2.67
N ILE A 367 -12.75 -7.74 1.50
CA ILE A 367 -12.29 -8.37 0.25
C ILE A 367 -10.85 -8.86 0.37
N HIS A 368 -9.93 -7.97 0.79
CA HIS A 368 -8.52 -8.31 0.82
C HIS A 368 -8.23 -9.49 1.74
N CYS A 369 -8.99 -9.65 2.83
CA CYS A 369 -8.85 -10.76 3.78
C CYS A 369 -9.24 -12.15 3.20
N ILE A 370 -10.03 -12.19 2.12
CA ILE A 370 -10.56 -13.44 1.53
C ILE A 370 -10.01 -13.74 0.13
N MET A 371 -8.94 -13.05 -0.26
CA MET A 371 -8.29 -13.19 -1.55
C MET A 371 -6.77 -13.08 -1.41
N LYS A 372 -6.04 -13.86 -2.20
CA LYS A 372 -4.57 -13.87 -2.24
C LYS A 372 -4.07 -13.81 -3.68
N GLU A 373 -3.17 -12.89 -3.97
CA GLU A 373 -2.49 -12.77 -5.27
C GLU A 373 -1.55 -13.96 -5.53
N ILE A 374 -1.49 -14.39 -6.79
CA ILE A 374 -0.57 -15.41 -7.28
C ILE A 374 0.29 -14.80 -8.39
N GLY A 375 1.60 -14.73 -8.16
CA GLY A 375 2.56 -14.17 -9.11
C GLY A 375 2.68 -14.98 -10.39
N THR A 376 3.08 -14.30 -11.47
CA THR A 376 3.39 -14.96 -12.75
C THR A 376 4.70 -15.75 -12.68
N ASP A 377 4.80 -16.85 -13.43
CA ASP A 377 6.00 -17.69 -13.51
C ASP A 377 7.06 -17.15 -14.50
N ASP A 378 6.70 -16.16 -15.33
CA ASP A 378 7.57 -15.46 -16.30
C ASP A 378 7.42 -13.93 -16.14
N PRO A 379 7.94 -13.35 -15.03
CA PRO A 379 7.78 -11.93 -14.74
C PRO A 379 8.70 -11.06 -15.60
N LEU A 380 8.12 -10.03 -16.22
CA LEU A 380 8.84 -8.90 -16.83
C LEU A 380 8.60 -7.67 -15.95
N LEU A 381 9.58 -7.33 -15.13
CA LEU A 381 9.48 -6.26 -14.15
C LEU A 381 9.91 -4.93 -14.80
N ILE A 382 9.07 -3.90 -14.65
CA ILE A 382 9.37 -2.51 -15.04
C ILE A 382 9.11 -1.62 -13.82
N VAL A 383 10.16 -1.06 -13.24
CA VAL A 383 10.10 -0.14 -12.09
C VAL A 383 10.49 1.26 -12.54
N HIS A 384 9.62 2.23 -12.28
CA HIS A 384 9.82 3.62 -12.68
C HIS A 384 9.18 4.55 -11.64
N GLN A 385 9.94 5.53 -11.16
CA GLN A 385 9.39 6.64 -10.39
C GLN A 385 8.86 7.70 -11.35
N SER A 386 7.59 8.08 -11.21
CA SER A 386 6.98 9.12 -12.05
C SER A 386 7.76 10.44 -11.98
N LEU A 387 7.83 11.15 -13.11
CA LEU A 387 8.36 12.51 -13.13
C LEU A 387 7.45 13.44 -12.32
N GLU A 388 8.07 14.38 -11.62
CA GLU A 388 7.36 15.43 -10.88
C GLU A 388 7.07 16.64 -11.78
N ASP A 389 6.09 17.44 -11.40
CA ASP A 389 5.81 18.72 -12.05
C ASP A 389 7.08 19.59 -12.11
N THR A 390 7.28 20.27 -13.25
CA THR A 390 8.52 21.00 -13.52
C THR A 390 8.26 22.36 -14.13
N TYR A 391 9.12 23.34 -13.82
CA TYR A 391 9.16 24.64 -14.49
C TYR A 391 10.12 24.68 -15.68
N ASP A 392 10.87 23.60 -15.92
CA ASP A 392 11.77 23.50 -17.06
C ASP A 392 10.96 23.25 -18.34
N ASP A 393 10.84 24.25 -19.20
CA ASP A 393 10.13 24.17 -20.48
C ASP A 393 11.08 24.18 -21.69
N VAL A 394 12.39 24.07 -21.44
CA VAL A 394 13.43 24.19 -22.47
C VAL A 394 14.27 22.94 -22.64
N ASN A 395 14.48 22.14 -21.60
CA ASN A 395 15.28 20.92 -21.68
C ASN A 395 14.41 19.65 -21.82
N PRO A 396 14.93 18.60 -22.47
CA PRO A 396 14.28 17.29 -22.48
C PRO A 396 14.17 16.66 -21.09
N TYR A 397 13.09 15.94 -20.86
CA TYR A 397 12.82 15.25 -19.59
C TYR A 397 13.33 13.81 -19.65
N ASN A 398 14.24 13.46 -18.74
CA ASN A 398 14.86 12.14 -18.72
C ASN A 398 13.97 11.13 -17.97
N VAL A 399 13.51 10.10 -18.67
CA VAL A 399 12.75 8.98 -18.11
C VAL A 399 13.68 7.79 -17.95
N VAL A 400 13.80 7.27 -16.73
CA VAL A 400 14.62 6.09 -16.41
C VAL A 400 13.76 5.03 -15.75
N ALA A 401 13.88 3.79 -16.20
CA ALA A 401 13.21 2.64 -15.59
C ALA A 401 14.17 1.47 -15.44
N GLU A 402 14.07 0.77 -14.31
CA GLU A 402 14.73 -0.52 -14.13
C GLU A 402 13.86 -1.60 -14.78
N ILE A 403 14.41 -2.33 -15.76
CA ILE A 403 13.68 -3.32 -16.55
C ILE A 403 14.40 -4.67 -16.49
N LYS A 404 13.73 -5.68 -15.93
CA LYS A 404 14.32 -6.99 -15.65
C LYS A 404 13.49 -8.14 -16.21
N HIS A 405 14.17 -9.10 -16.82
CA HIS A 405 13.64 -10.40 -17.20
C HIS A 405 14.76 -11.43 -17.23
N ARG A 406 14.48 -12.70 -16.89
CA ARG A 406 15.51 -13.76 -16.83
C ARG A 406 16.20 -14.04 -18.16
N SER A 407 15.49 -13.82 -19.28
CA SER A 407 16.06 -13.96 -20.63
C SER A 407 16.80 -12.70 -21.11
N GLY A 408 16.80 -11.62 -20.32
CA GLY A 408 17.23 -10.30 -20.74
C GLY A 408 16.17 -9.55 -21.54
N ILE A 409 16.42 -8.26 -21.78
CA ILE A 409 15.48 -7.35 -22.46
C ILE A 409 15.92 -7.18 -23.92
N LEU A 410 14.97 -7.37 -24.84
CA LEU A 410 15.15 -7.21 -26.28
C LEU A 410 15.04 -5.73 -26.68
N ASN A 411 13.95 -5.09 -26.27
CA ASN A 411 13.70 -3.67 -26.50
C ASN A 411 12.85 -3.09 -25.36
N ALA A 412 12.90 -1.77 -25.23
CA ALA A 412 11.98 -1.00 -24.40
C ALA A 412 11.68 0.33 -25.10
N ASP A 413 10.45 0.80 -24.99
CA ASP A 413 9.97 2.00 -25.65
C ASP A 413 9.20 2.88 -24.65
N LEU A 414 9.44 4.17 -24.75
CA LEU A 414 8.74 5.23 -24.04
C LEU A 414 7.69 5.83 -24.96
N TYR A 415 6.44 5.84 -24.52
CA TYR A 415 5.34 6.47 -25.21
C TYR A 415 4.91 7.73 -24.48
N PHE A 416 4.78 8.86 -25.18
CA PHE A 416 4.31 10.11 -24.58
C PHE A 416 3.39 10.93 -25.49
N ARG A 417 2.51 11.74 -24.90
CA ARG A 417 1.66 12.73 -25.59
C ARG A 417 1.42 13.94 -24.71
N THR A 418 0.94 15.03 -25.31
CA THR A 418 0.55 16.27 -24.57
C THR A 418 -0.89 16.71 -24.86
N ASP A 419 -1.63 15.87 -25.58
CA ASP A 419 -3.03 16.06 -25.92
C ASP A 419 -3.68 14.68 -25.99
N THR A 420 -4.67 14.42 -25.13
CA THR A 420 -5.36 13.14 -25.05
C THR A 420 -6.12 12.78 -26.33
N ALA A 421 -6.40 13.75 -27.21
CA ALA A 421 -7.01 13.51 -28.51
C ALA A 421 -6.00 13.01 -29.56
N GLN A 422 -4.70 13.07 -29.27
CA GLN A 422 -3.63 12.63 -30.16
C GLN A 422 -3.10 11.24 -29.78
N ALA A 423 -2.55 10.56 -30.78
CA ALA A 423 -1.82 9.32 -30.55
C ALA A 423 -0.52 9.58 -29.78
N TYR A 424 -0.05 8.57 -29.05
CA TYR A 424 1.25 8.63 -28.39
C TYR A 424 2.38 8.66 -29.43
N ASN A 425 3.36 9.53 -29.19
CA ASN A 425 4.67 9.46 -29.82
C ASN A 425 5.49 8.37 -29.14
N SER A 426 6.38 7.70 -29.86
CA SER A 426 7.23 6.62 -29.34
C SER A 426 8.70 7.01 -29.44
N VAL A 427 9.48 6.71 -28.41
CA VAL A 427 10.93 6.88 -28.34
C VAL A 427 11.53 5.61 -27.78
N SER A 428 12.44 4.98 -28.52
CA SER A 428 13.12 3.78 -28.03
C SER A 428 14.07 4.12 -26.88
N MET A 429 13.98 3.34 -25.81
CA MET A 429 14.86 3.45 -24.66
C MET A 429 16.18 2.74 -24.91
N THR A 430 17.25 3.27 -24.32
CA THR A 430 18.59 2.70 -24.37
C THR A 430 18.99 2.17 -23.00
N ASN A 431 19.54 0.95 -22.95
CA ASN A 431 20.12 0.39 -21.74
C ASN A 431 21.39 1.17 -21.34
N VAL A 432 21.38 1.76 -20.16
CA VAL A 432 22.49 2.57 -19.61
C VAL A 432 23.32 1.82 -18.56
N GLY A 433 23.07 0.51 -18.38
CA GLY A 433 23.75 -0.36 -17.43
C GLY A 433 22.88 -0.72 -16.23
N SER A 434 23.26 -1.77 -15.49
CA SER A 434 22.57 -2.20 -14.25
C SER A 434 21.07 -2.49 -14.38
N ASN A 435 20.59 -2.85 -15.58
CA ASN A 435 19.17 -2.99 -15.94
C ASN A 435 18.38 -1.68 -16.05
N ASP A 436 19.05 -0.52 -15.97
CA ASP A 436 18.41 0.77 -16.21
C ASP A 436 18.30 1.05 -17.70
N TRP A 437 17.11 1.46 -18.13
CA TRP A 437 16.79 1.89 -19.48
C TRP A 437 16.36 3.34 -19.44
N SER A 438 16.82 4.14 -20.40
CA SER A 438 16.51 5.58 -20.44
C SER A 438 16.07 6.05 -21.83
N ALA A 439 15.14 7.00 -21.83
CA ALA A 439 14.78 7.79 -23.01
C ALA A 439 14.45 9.22 -22.55
N GLN A 440 14.39 10.14 -23.50
CA GLN A 440 14.03 11.53 -23.22
C GLN A 440 12.73 11.91 -23.91
N ILE A 441 11.83 12.52 -23.15
CA ILE A 441 10.69 13.24 -23.71
C ILE A 441 11.22 14.62 -24.15
N PRO A 442 11.04 15.04 -25.41
CA PRO A 442 11.44 16.38 -25.84
C PRO A 442 10.80 17.46 -24.97
N ALA A 443 11.49 18.59 -24.79
CA ALA A 443 10.98 19.73 -24.06
C ALA A 443 9.56 20.10 -24.53
N GLN A 444 8.68 20.42 -23.58
CA GLN A 444 7.30 20.80 -23.85
C GLN A 444 7.07 22.22 -23.37
N VAL A 445 6.23 22.97 -24.09
CA VAL A 445 5.93 24.36 -23.71
C VAL A 445 5.21 24.41 -22.35
N ALA A 446 5.48 25.46 -21.59
CA ALA A 446 4.80 25.73 -20.33
C ALA A 446 3.26 25.71 -20.48
N GLY A 447 2.58 25.22 -19.44
CA GLY A 447 1.13 25.02 -19.38
C GLY A 447 0.67 23.70 -20.00
N LYS A 448 1.57 22.81 -20.44
CA LYS A 448 1.22 21.48 -20.96
C LYS A 448 1.27 20.42 -19.87
N LYS A 449 0.30 19.51 -19.92
CA LYS A 449 0.36 18.22 -19.23
C LYS A 449 0.96 17.19 -20.18
N VAL A 450 1.85 16.35 -19.68
CA VAL A 450 2.50 15.27 -20.43
C VAL A 450 2.04 13.94 -19.86
N ASP A 451 1.39 13.12 -20.69
CA ASP A 451 1.03 11.75 -20.35
C ASP A 451 2.05 10.80 -20.95
N TYR A 452 2.52 9.80 -20.21
CA TYR A 452 3.49 8.83 -20.71
C TYR A 452 3.42 7.46 -20.04
N TYR A 453 3.93 6.44 -20.74
CA TYR A 453 4.06 5.07 -20.22
C TYR A 453 5.24 4.35 -20.88
N ILE A 454 5.67 3.24 -20.29
CA ILE A 454 6.85 2.47 -20.72
C ILE A 454 6.41 1.06 -21.10
N THR A 455 6.88 0.56 -22.24
CA THR A 455 6.75 -0.86 -22.61
C THR A 455 8.11 -1.52 -22.68
N ALA A 456 8.14 -2.83 -22.46
CA ALA A 456 9.32 -3.64 -22.71
C ALA A 456 8.95 -4.97 -23.35
N GLU A 457 9.88 -5.50 -24.13
CA GLU A 457 9.87 -6.86 -24.66
C GLU A 457 11.13 -7.59 -24.19
N ALA A 458 10.97 -8.76 -23.60
CA ALA A 458 12.07 -9.64 -23.23
C ALA A 458 12.55 -10.46 -24.43
N ASN A 459 13.76 -11.03 -24.35
CA ASN A 459 14.27 -11.95 -25.38
C ASN A 459 13.44 -13.23 -25.53
N SER A 460 12.54 -13.53 -24.59
CA SER A 460 11.57 -14.64 -24.70
C SER A 460 10.34 -14.29 -25.55
N GLY A 461 10.17 -13.01 -25.93
CA GLY A 461 8.96 -12.47 -26.54
C GLY A 461 7.89 -12.05 -25.52
N LYS A 462 8.16 -12.18 -24.21
CA LYS A 462 7.30 -11.66 -23.14
C LYS A 462 7.24 -10.14 -23.24
N THR A 463 6.05 -9.56 -23.21
CA THR A 463 5.84 -8.11 -23.19
C THR A 463 5.15 -7.67 -21.92
N GLN A 464 5.44 -6.44 -21.50
CA GLN A 464 4.80 -5.80 -20.35
C GLN A 464 4.79 -4.29 -20.53
N VAL A 465 3.89 -3.63 -19.82
CA VAL A 465 3.72 -2.18 -19.82
C VAL A 465 3.62 -1.65 -18.39
N ARG A 466 4.15 -0.45 -18.16
CA ARG A 466 4.06 0.28 -16.89
C ARG A 466 3.50 1.70 -17.15
N PRO A 467 2.38 2.09 -16.50
CA PRO A 467 1.55 1.27 -15.61
C PRO A 467 0.84 0.12 -16.38
N ILE A 468 0.44 -0.96 -15.70
CA ILE A 468 -0.14 -2.17 -16.32
C ILE A 468 -1.44 -1.89 -17.11
N VAL A 469 -2.09 -0.78 -16.80
CA VAL A 469 -3.33 -0.28 -17.41
C VAL A 469 -3.10 0.58 -18.66
N ALA A 470 -1.85 0.81 -19.08
CA ALA A 470 -1.61 1.60 -20.27
C ALA A 470 -2.13 0.90 -21.55
N PRO A 471 -2.58 1.67 -22.57
CA PRO A 471 -2.49 3.13 -22.69
C PRO A 471 -3.62 3.91 -21.99
N ASP A 472 -4.61 3.24 -21.39
CA ASP A 472 -5.77 3.88 -20.76
C ASP A 472 -5.39 4.58 -19.44
N GLY A 473 -4.47 3.98 -18.67
CA GLY A 473 -3.76 4.65 -17.58
C GLY A 473 -2.31 4.97 -17.93
N TYR A 474 -1.74 6.00 -17.31
CA TYR A 474 -0.42 6.53 -17.64
C TYR A 474 0.15 7.28 -16.45
N PHE A 475 1.47 7.50 -16.48
CA PHE A 475 2.10 8.50 -15.64
C PHE A 475 1.87 9.88 -16.23
N ASP A 476 1.89 10.90 -15.39
CA ASP A 476 1.81 12.27 -15.88
C ASP A 476 2.57 13.27 -15.02
N PHE A 477 2.93 14.38 -15.64
CA PHE A 477 3.46 15.57 -14.97
C PHE A 477 3.06 16.82 -15.76
N ASN A 478 3.06 17.96 -15.09
CA ASN A 478 2.77 19.26 -15.66
C ASN A 478 4.07 20.05 -15.89
N VAL A 479 4.18 20.64 -17.08
CA VAL A 479 5.14 21.72 -17.32
C VAL A 479 4.48 23.01 -16.86
N LEU A 480 4.86 23.46 -15.67
CA LEU A 480 4.25 24.58 -15.00
C LEU A 480 4.58 25.88 -15.74
N GLN A 481 3.54 26.69 -15.96
CA GLN A 481 3.72 28.05 -16.40
C GLN A 481 3.89 28.94 -15.18
N LEU A 482 4.92 29.79 -15.20
CA LEU A 482 4.95 30.96 -14.34
C LEU A 482 3.75 31.84 -14.74
N THR A 483 2.67 31.73 -13.98
CA THR A 483 1.56 32.67 -14.11
C THR A 483 2.05 34.00 -13.56
N SER A 484 2.44 34.87 -14.47
CA SER A 484 2.56 36.29 -14.19
C SER A 484 1.14 36.78 -13.86
N ILE A 485 0.81 36.81 -12.56
CA ILE A 485 0.16 38.03 -12.09
C ILE A 485 1.17 39.11 -12.38
N ASP A 486 0.77 40.12 -13.13
CA ASP A 486 1.56 41.31 -13.46
C ASP A 486 1.77 42.13 -12.17
N GLU A 487 2.44 41.56 -11.18
CA GLU A 487 3.33 42.32 -10.32
C GLU A 487 4.68 42.22 -11.02
N HIS A 488 5.15 43.35 -11.50
CA HIS A 488 6.56 43.52 -11.85
C HIS A 488 7.42 42.68 -10.91
N LEU A 489 8.12 41.68 -11.46
CA LEU A 489 9.34 41.14 -10.84
C LEU A 489 10.38 42.29 -10.86
N ALA A 490 10.14 43.28 -10.02
CA ALA A 490 11.22 43.87 -9.27
C ALA A 490 11.77 42.71 -8.43
N SER A 491 13.06 42.45 -8.56
CA SER A 491 13.82 41.72 -7.53
C SER A 491 13.28 42.10 -6.16
N SER A 492 12.74 41.15 -5.39
CA SER A 492 12.22 41.46 -4.06
C SER A 492 13.36 42.07 -3.25
N GLU A 493 13.13 43.28 -2.74
CA GLU A 493 14.10 44.03 -1.96
C GLU A 493 14.40 43.30 -0.64
N PHE A 494 13.43 42.53 -0.13
CA PHE A 494 13.60 41.66 1.02
C PHE A 494 12.75 40.38 0.95
N ASN A 495 13.17 39.35 1.71
CA ASN A 495 12.43 38.11 1.97
C ASN A 495 12.36 37.87 3.49
N VAL A 496 11.18 37.46 3.99
CA VAL A 496 10.95 37.19 5.41
C VAL A 496 11.13 35.69 5.70
N GLY A 497 12.00 35.35 6.64
CA GLY A 497 12.18 33.97 7.09
C GLY A 497 11.19 33.58 8.20
N ASN A 498 11.25 32.31 8.62
CA ASN A 498 10.39 31.80 9.68
C ASN A 498 10.64 32.52 11.02
N ILE A 499 9.59 33.06 11.63
CA ILE A 499 9.64 33.71 12.94
C ILE A 499 9.76 32.64 14.03
N PHE A 500 10.72 32.80 14.96
CA PHE A 500 10.91 31.84 16.04
C PHE A 500 11.29 32.48 17.38
N PRO A 501 10.74 32.00 18.51
CA PRO A 501 9.62 31.05 18.60
C PRO A 501 8.28 31.68 18.17
N ASN A 502 7.41 30.89 17.53
CA ASN A 502 6.03 31.23 17.18
C ASN A 502 5.13 29.98 17.36
N PRO A 503 4.35 29.86 18.45
CA PRO A 503 3.95 30.92 19.36
C PRO A 503 5.05 31.45 20.29
N ALA A 504 5.07 32.77 20.48
CA ALA A 504 6.02 33.54 21.27
C ALA A 504 5.55 33.75 22.71
N SER A 505 6.46 33.70 23.68
CA SER A 505 6.19 34.04 25.10
C SER A 505 7.24 34.99 25.72
N ALA A 506 8.30 35.30 24.98
CA ALA A 506 9.41 36.15 25.41
C ALA A 506 10.07 36.78 24.17
N ILE A 507 11.40 36.94 24.15
CA ILE A 507 12.13 37.46 22.98
C ILE A 507 11.92 36.54 21.78
N THR A 508 11.41 37.11 20.69
CA THR A 508 11.17 36.44 19.40
C THR A 508 12.02 37.07 18.31
N CYS A 509 12.63 36.22 17.48
CA CYS A 509 13.45 36.59 16.35
C CYS A 509 12.63 36.62 15.06
N ILE A 510 12.81 37.67 14.29
CA ILE A 510 12.19 37.91 12.98
C ILE A 510 13.35 38.01 11.96
N PRO A 511 13.68 36.91 11.27
CA PRO A 511 14.73 36.92 10.26
C PRO A 511 14.22 37.55 8.96
N VAL A 512 15.00 38.47 8.39
CA VAL A 512 14.71 39.13 7.11
C VAL A 512 16.00 39.22 6.29
N SER A 513 15.96 38.79 5.04
CA SER A 513 17.09 38.81 4.11
C SER A 513 16.89 39.91 3.09
N PHE A 514 17.87 40.82 2.94
CA PHE A 514 17.81 41.95 2.02
C PHE A 514 18.70 41.74 0.79
N SER A 515 18.16 42.03 -0.39
CA SER A 515 18.88 41.93 -1.66
C SER A 515 19.79 43.14 -1.92
N ASP A 516 19.37 44.33 -1.47
CA ASP A 516 20.07 45.62 -1.60
C ASP A 516 19.91 46.48 -0.33
N ASN A 517 20.65 47.60 -0.26
CA ASN A 517 20.44 48.58 0.81
C ASN A 517 19.14 49.35 0.54
N VAL A 518 18.14 49.15 1.38
CA VAL A 518 16.79 49.73 1.19
C VAL A 518 16.26 50.38 2.46
N GLN A 519 15.45 51.43 2.29
CA GLN A 519 14.72 52.03 3.39
C GLN A 519 13.61 51.06 3.83
N PHE A 520 13.72 50.53 5.04
CA PHE A 520 12.87 49.45 5.52
C PHE A 520 12.17 49.82 6.82
N SER A 521 10.91 49.42 6.93
CA SER A 521 10.12 49.54 8.15
C SER A 521 9.45 48.22 8.52
N LEU A 522 9.47 47.92 9.82
CA LEU A 522 8.84 46.77 10.42
C LEU A 522 7.94 47.23 11.57
N ASP A 523 6.64 47.05 11.40
CA ASP A 523 5.60 47.50 12.31
C ASP A 523 4.78 46.31 12.84
N LEU A 524 4.29 46.44 14.07
CA LEU A 524 3.39 45.47 14.70
C LEU A 524 1.98 46.05 14.86
N TYR A 525 0.98 45.26 14.48
CA TYR A 525 -0.44 45.55 14.63
C TYR A 525 -1.15 44.44 15.40
N ASP A 526 -2.22 44.76 16.12
CA ASP A 526 -3.12 43.75 16.69
C ASP A 526 -4.13 43.23 15.66
N ILE A 527 -4.92 42.21 16.04
CA ILE A 527 -5.92 41.57 15.16
C ILE A 527 -7.01 42.54 14.64
N SER A 528 -7.20 43.69 15.29
CA SER A 528 -8.14 44.72 14.84
C SER A 528 -7.52 45.71 13.85
N GLY A 529 -6.23 45.55 13.51
CA GLY A 529 -5.48 46.45 12.66
C GLY A 529 -5.00 47.71 13.38
N ARG A 530 -5.06 47.76 14.72
CA ARG A 530 -4.54 48.89 15.48
C ARG A 530 -3.03 48.78 15.60
N PHE A 531 -2.33 49.86 15.27
CA PHE A 531 -0.87 49.97 15.41
C PHE A 531 -0.45 49.84 16.88
N ILE A 532 0.50 48.95 17.14
CA ILE A 532 1.05 48.69 18.47
C ILE A 532 2.41 49.36 18.63
N LYS A 533 3.35 49.07 17.73
CA LYS A 533 4.73 49.54 17.84
C LYS A 533 5.48 49.44 16.51
N ASN A 534 6.37 50.40 16.26
CA ASN A 534 7.42 50.28 15.25
C ASN A 534 8.62 49.51 15.86
N ILE A 535 8.96 48.36 15.26
CA ILE A 535 10.08 47.52 15.68
C ILE A 535 11.38 48.04 15.07
N PHE A 536 11.32 48.47 13.81
CA PHE A 536 12.45 49.06 13.10
C PHE A 536 11.97 50.03 12.02
N SER A 537 12.69 51.12 11.79
CA SER A 537 12.48 52.03 10.65
C SER A 537 13.78 52.76 10.34
N ASN A 538 14.56 52.23 9.41
CA ASN A 538 15.80 52.83 8.93
C ASN A 538 16.27 52.15 7.63
N MET A 539 17.41 52.61 7.09
CA MET A 539 18.14 51.89 6.04
C MET A 539 18.63 50.53 6.56
N SER A 540 18.24 49.46 5.87
CA SER A 540 18.76 48.10 6.08
C SER A 540 20.00 47.87 5.21
N GLY A 541 21.02 47.19 5.75
CA GLY A 541 22.15 46.66 4.98
C GLY A 541 21.81 45.38 4.20
N THR A 542 22.59 45.07 3.16
CA THR A 542 22.49 43.81 2.39
C THR A 542 22.75 42.55 3.22
N GLY A 543 22.05 41.46 2.90
CA GLY A 543 22.19 40.15 3.54
C GLY A 543 21.19 39.87 4.66
N ASP A 544 21.46 38.82 5.43
CA ASP A 544 20.57 38.33 6.49
C ASP A 544 20.64 39.20 7.74
N GLN A 545 19.47 39.69 8.17
CA GLN A 545 19.32 40.45 9.41
C GLN A 545 18.27 39.82 10.32
N LYS A 546 18.41 40.09 11.62
CA LYS A 546 17.53 39.57 12.65
C LYS A 546 17.00 40.72 13.49
N TYR A 547 15.69 40.89 13.46
CA TYR A 547 14.98 41.82 14.31
C TYR A 547 14.39 41.08 15.51
N PHE A 548 14.32 41.75 16.65
CA PHE A 548 13.86 41.13 17.88
C PHE A 548 12.72 41.92 18.50
N ILE A 549 11.72 41.19 18.99
CA ILE A 549 10.62 41.73 19.76
C ILE A 549 10.49 40.98 21.08
N ASP A 550 10.27 41.70 22.18
CA ASP A 550 9.95 41.09 23.46
C ASP A 550 8.43 40.90 23.59
N ALA A 551 7.97 39.66 23.33
CA ALA A 551 6.56 39.30 23.39
C ALA A 551 6.01 39.27 24.82
N SER A 552 6.87 39.26 25.86
CA SER A 552 6.41 39.25 27.27
C SER A 552 5.67 40.53 27.68
N GLN A 553 5.83 41.60 26.90
CA GLN A 553 5.19 42.90 27.12
C GLN A 553 3.85 43.05 26.39
N LEU A 554 3.40 42.00 25.70
CA LEU A 554 2.19 42.00 24.87
C LEU A 554 1.15 41.02 25.44
N SER A 555 -0.13 41.33 25.26
CA SER A 555 -1.20 40.42 25.68
C SER A 555 -1.24 39.18 24.79
N SER A 556 -1.58 38.02 25.35
CA SER A 556 -1.80 36.78 24.59
C SER A 556 -2.81 37.00 23.46
N GLY A 557 -2.49 36.58 22.25
CA GLY A 557 -3.32 36.82 21.08
C GLY A 557 -2.57 36.71 19.76
N VAL A 558 -3.25 37.03 18.66
CA VAL A 558 -2.68 37.06 17.32
C VAL A 558 -2.37 38.49 16.92
N TYR A 559 -1.16 38.70 16.42
CA TYR A 559 -0.65 39.97 15.90
C TYR A 559 -0.21 39.81 14.45
N SER A 560 -0.18 40.93 13.73
CA SER A 560 0.34 41.02 12.37
C SER A 560 1.61 41.86 12.35
N LEU A 561 2.67 41.33 11.75
CA LEU A 561 3.91 42.06 11.45
C LEU A 561 3.83 42.55 10.01
N HIS A 562 4.02 43.84 9.81
CA HIS A 562 4.00 44.48 8.48
C HIS A 562 5.40 44.95 8.13
N TYR A 563 5.90 44.49 6.99
CA TYR A 563 7.20 44.82 6.43
C TYR A 563 6.97 45.76 5.25
N ARG A 564 7.66 46.90 5.19
CA ARG A 564 7.52 47.85 4.07
C ARG A 564 8.83 48.48 3.67
N THR A 565 9.05 48.57 2.37
CA THR A 565 9.98 49.49 1.71
C THR A 565 9.19 50.46 0.82
N ASP A 566 9.90 51.30 0.05
CA ASP A 566 9.26 52.23 -0.89
C ASP A 566 8.55 51.50 -2.04
N SER A 567 8.93 50.25 -2.33
CA SER A 567 8.45 49.48 -3.50
C SER A 567 7.79 48.13 -3.13
N GLN A 568 8.02 47.59 -1.94
CA GLN A 568 7.53 46.28 -1.51
C GLN A 568 6.84 46.33 -0.13
N SER A 569 5.74 45.59 0.05
CA SER A 569 5.10 45.39 1.36
C SER A 569 4.72 43.92 1.55
N GLU A 570 5.02 43.37 2.73
CA GLU A 570 4.69 41.99 3.11
C GLU A 570 4.07 41.94 4.51
N GLN A 571 3.36 40.86 4.86
CA GLN A 571 2.82 40.65 6.20
C GLN A 571 3.04 39.22 6.68
N SER A 572 3.23 39.04 7.99
CA SER A 572 3.35 37.72 8.61
C SER A 572 2.65 37.67 9.95
N LYS A 573 2.24 36.47 10.37
CA LYS A 573 1.48 36.22 11.58
C LYS A 573 2.41 35.92 12.77
N LEU A 574 2.21 36.64 13.87
CA LEU A 574 2.85 36.36 15.16
C LEU A 574 1.78 35.96 16.19
N VAL A 575 1.92 34.77 16.78
CA VAL A 575 1.05 34.30 17.86
C VAL A 575 1.77 34.49 19.19
N ILE A 576 1.13 35.15 20.16
CA ILE A 576 1.67 35.35 21.51
C ILE A 576 0.85 34.52 22.50
N ARG A 577 1.54 33.73 23.34
CA ARG A 577 0.96 32.86 24.37
C ARG A 577 1.07 33.46 25.76
#